data_AF-W2TRV9-F1
#
_entry.id   AF-W2TRV9-F1
#
_cell.length_a   1.000
_cell.length_b   1.000
_cell.length_c   1.000
_cell.angle_alpha   90.00
_cell.angle_beta   90.00
_cell.angle_gamma   90.00
#
_symmetry.space_group_name_H-M   'P 1'
#
loop_
_entity.id
_entity.type
_entity.pdbx_description
1 polymer ?
#
loop_
_entity_poly.entity_id
_entity_poly.type
_entity_poly.pdbx_seq_one_letter_code
_entity_poly.pdbx_strand_id
1 'polypeptide(L)'
;EFSTTQFLLRNYTDTRWDKRISISNEQLYQRGVDHSFQIRTRSCTFPLQTWQWTLKLGGSSYSNAVDDVLKAYLISEDIDQPRSIEYMLSIVDEKRVLRSWSSKKNFTKTRYSSELDIDRKVEINDLLTEDSPLLVNGELHLQITLRPID
;
A
#
# COMPACT_ATOMS: atom_id res chain seq x y z
N GLU A 1 -19.46 -33.34 10.44
CA GLU A 1 -20.14 -32.18 11.05
C GLU A 1 -19.12 -31.31 11.76
N PHE A 2 -19.02 -30.04 11.40
CA PHE A 2 -18.13 -29.05 12.01
C PHE A 2 -18.91 -28.23 13.04
N SER A 3 -19.24 -28.85 14.18
CA SER A 3 -20.12 -28.29 15.22
C SER A 3 -19.37 -27.74 16.44
N THR A 4 -18.05 -27.58 16.36
CA THR A 4 -17.29 -26.94 17.44
C THR A 4 -16.71 -25.62 16.93
N THR A 5 -16.84 -24.58 17.76
CA THR A 5 -16.17 -23.28 17.60
C THR A 5 -14.66 -23.50 17.64
N GLN A 6 -14.11 -23.89 16.49
CA GLN A 6 -12.69 -23.82 16.26
C GLN A 6 -12.35 -22.34 16.20
N PHE A 7 -11.85 -21.81 17.32
CA PHE A 7 -10.95 -20.69 17.29
C PHE A 7 -9.78 -21.14 16.43
N LEU A 8 -9.86 -20.90 15.11
CA LEU A 8 -8.69 -20.89 14.26
C LEU A 8 -7.80 -19.82 14.89
N LEU A 9 -6.82 -20.26 15.68
CA LEU A 9 -5.63 -19.50 16.04
C LEU A 9 -5.00 -19.10 14.70
N ARG A 10 -5.51 -18.01 14.12
CA ARG A 10 -4.95 -17.37 12.94
C ARG A 10 -3.55 -16.97 13.39
N ASN A 11 -2.55 -17.69 12.90
CA ASN A 11 -1.17 -17.35 13.19
C ASN A 11 -0.82 -16.08 12.41
N TYR A 12 -1.05 -14.93 13.04
CA TYR A 12 -0.83 -13.60 12.47
C TYR A 12 0.66 -13.24 12.29
N THR A 13 1.59 -14.07 12.78
CA THR A 13 3.04 -13.81 12.65
C THR A 13 3.59 -14.18 11.28
N ASP A 14 2.96 -15.12 10.56
CA ASP A 14 3.44 -15.61 9.26
C ASP A 14 2.75 -14.91 8.07
N THR A 15 1.76 -14.05 8.34
CA THR A 15 0.89 -13.47 7.32
C THR A 15 1.50 -12.28 6.56
N ARG A 16 2.59 -11.67 7.08
CA ARG A 16 3.36 -10.56 6.47
C ARG A 16 2.47 -9.49 5.84
N TRP A 17 1.39 -9.15 6.53
CA TRP A 17 0.42 -8.19 6.04
C TRP A 17 0.97 -6.78 6.04
N ASP A 18 2.01 -6.52 6.83
CA ASP A 18 2.71 -5.25 6.91
C ASP A 18 4.00 -5.23 6.07
N LYS A 19 4.20 -4.14 5.33
CA LYS A 19 5.44 -3.86 4.62
C LYS A 19 5.84 -2.40 4.82
N ARG A 20 7.10 -2.17 5.19
CA ARG A 20 7.73 -0.85 5.15
C ARG A 20 8.46 -0.63 3.84
N ILE A 21 8.34 0.58 3.32
CA ILE A 21 8.88 1.06 2.05
C ILE A 21 9.52 2.42 2.31
N SER A 22 10.72 2.63 1.81
CA SER A 22 11.33 3.97 1.76
C SER A 22 11.40 4.43 0.30
N ILE A 23 11.16 5.72 0.10
CA ILE A 23 11.37 6.41 -1.16
C ILE A 23 12.34 7.55 -0.88
N SER A 24 13.46 7.57 -1.58
CA SER A 24 14.44 8.65 -1.44
C SER A 24 13.92 9.94 -2.05
N ASN A 25 14.46 11.07 -1.62
CA ASN A 25 14.12 12.37 -2.24
C ASN A 25 14.39 12.36 -3.74
N GLU A 26 15.51 11.78 -4.18
CA GLU A 26 15.86 11.64 -5.60
C GLU A 26 14.78 10.90 -6.41
N GLN A 27 14.18 9.85 -5.83
CA GLN A 27 13.08 9.11 -6.43
C GLN A 27 11.79 9.93 -6.47
N LEU A 28 11.52 10.77 -5.46
CA LEU A 28 10.38 11.70 -5.46
C LEU A 28 10.54 12.82 -6.51
N TYR A 29 11.77 13.26 -6.79
CA TYR A 29 12.06 14.24 -7.85
C TYR A 29 11.87 13.68 -9.27
N GLN A 30 11.92 12.36 -9.45
CA GLN A 30 11.71 11.70 -10.75
C GLN A 30 10.21 11.67 -11.11
N ARG A 31 9.67 12.83 -11.52
CA ARG A 31 8.27 12.97 -11.95
C ARG A 31 7.96 12.05 -13.13
N GLY A 32 6.77 11.47 -13.11
CA GLY A 32 6.29 10.55 -14.15
C GLY A 32 6.94 9.16 -14.14
N VAL A 33 7.75 8.84 -13.12
CA VAL A 33 8.28 7.50 -12.89
C VAL A 33 7.52 6.84 -11.75
N ASP A 34 6.93 5.68 -12.03
CA ASP A 34 6.32 4.83 -11.00
C ASP A 34 7.37 3.93 -10.35
N HIS A 35 7.53 4.05 -9.03
CA HIS A 35 8.33 3.15 -8.21
C HIS A 35 7.49 1.95 -7.79
N SER A 36 7.95 0.74 -8.11
CA SER A 36 7.19 -0.50 -7.89
C SER A 36 7.78 -1.33 -6.75
N PHE A 37 6.92 -1.77 -5.83
CA PHE A 37 7.29 -2.53 -4.65
C PHE A 37 6.50 -3.83 -4.57
N GLN A 38 7.20 -4.95 -4.39
CA GLN A 38 6.61 -6.27 -4.27
C GLN A 38 6.20 -6.57 -2.82
N ILE A 39 4.97 -6.99 -2.63
CA ILE A 39 4.37 -7.33 -1.34
C ILE A 39 3.75 -8.73 -1.44
N ARG A 40 3.91 -9.52 -0.38
CA ARG A 40 3.37 -10.88 -0.30
C ARG A 40 2.48 -10.99 0.92
N THR A 41 1.24 -11.42 0.70
CA THR A 41 0.33 -11.82 1.79
C THR A 41 -0.15 -13.24 1.57
N ARG A 42 -0.98 -13.73 2.50
CA ARG A 42 -1.66 -15.03 2.36
C ARG A 42 -3.17 -14.87 2.54
N SER A 43 -3.94 -15.72 1.86
CA SER A 43 -5.37 -15.89 2.09
C SER A 43 -5.63 -16.28 3.55
N CYS A 44 -6.84 -15.99 4.04
CA CYS A 44 -7.25 -16.42 5.36
C CYS A 44 -8.13 -17.70 5.35
N THR A 45 -8.29 -18.31 4.17
CA THR A 45 -9.01 -19.55 3.91
C THR A 45 -8.04 -20.69 3.60
N PHE A 46 -8.42 -21.93 3.93
CA PHE A 46 -7.63 -23.13 3.63
C PHE A 46 -7.99 -23.69 2.24
N PRO A 47 -7.02 -24.10 1.40
CA PRO A 47 -5.57 -24.05 1.64
C PRO A 47 -5.03 -22.61 1.63
N LEU A 48 -4.01 -22.35 2.45
CA LEU A 48 -3.35 -21.04 2.52
C LEU A 48 -2.68 -20.74 1.17
N GLN A 49 -3.29 -19.86 0.40
CA GLN A 49 -2.76 -19.41 -0.88
C GLN A 49 -1.94 -18.15 -0.67
N THR A 50 -0.76 -18.09 -1.30
CA THR A 50 0.03 -16.85 -1.30
C THR A 50 -0.53 -15.87 -2.32
N TRP A 51 -0.73 -14.62 -1.92
CA TRP A 51 -1.12 -13.53 -2.79
C TRP A 51 0.08 -12.61 -3.03
N GLN A 52 0.41 -12.40 -4.29
CA GLN A 52 1.44 -11.45 -4.72
C GLN A 52 0.77 -10.13 -5.08
N TRP A 53 1.41 -9.04 -4.67
CA TRP A 53 0.94 -7.68 -4.92
C TRP A 53 2.10 -6.81 -5.39
N THR A 54 1.81 -5.94 -6.35
CA THR A 54 2.68 -4.82 -6.72
C THR A 54 2.04 -3.53 -6.23
N LEU A 55 2.73 -2.80 -5.34
CA LEU A 55 2.39 -1.42 -5.01
C LEU A 55 3.21 -0.49 -5.90
N LYS A 56 2.55 0.34 -6.70
CA LYS A 56 3.18 1.41 -7.48
C LYS A 56 2.97 2.74 -6.78
N LEU A 57 4.02 3.52 -6.66
CA LEU A 57 4.03 4.86 -6.08
C LEU A 57 4.69 5.83 -7.05
N GLY A 58 4.03 6.95 -7.31
CA GLY A 58 4.52 7.92 -8.28
C GLY A 58 3.80 9.25 -8.18
N GLY A 59 4.39 10.27 -8.77
CA GLY A 59 3.78 11.57 -8.98
C GLY A 59 3.10 11.71 -10.33
N SER A 60 2.39 12.82 -10.52
CA SER A 60 1.81 13.14 -11.83
C SER A 60 2.92 13.27 -12.87
N SER A 61 2.72 12.66 -14.04
CA SER A 61 3.71 12.69 -15.14
C SER A 61 3.83 14.04 -15.83
N TYR A 62 2.94 14.99 -15.53
CA TYR A 62 2.90 16.29 -16.19
C TYR A 62 3.56 17.35 -15.33
N SER A 63 4.68 17.88 -15.82
CA SER A 63 5.52 18.91 -15.16
C SER A 63 4.80 20.23 -14.85
N ASN A 64 3.59 20.44 -15.39
CA ASN A 64 2.75 21.61 -15.17
C ASN A 64 1.37 21.26 -14.57
N ALA A 65 1.20 20.06 -14.00
CA ALA A 65 -0.01 19.76 -13.27
C ALA A 65 -0.07 20.65 -12.02
N VAL A 66 -1.07 21.53 -11.97
CA VAL A 66 -1.39 22.38 -10.81
C VAL A 66 -1.61 21.53 -9.54
N ASP A 67 -1.94 20.24 -9.71
CA ASP A 67 -2.17 19.26 -8.65
C ASP A 67 -1.18 18.07 -8.77
N ASP A 68 0.12 18.31 -8.56
CA ASP A 68 1.10 17.22 -8.49
C ASP A 68 1.06 16.53 -7.12
N VAL A 69 0.26 15.46 -7.06
CA VAL A 69 -0.07 14.73 -5.83
C VAL A 69 0.53 13.33 -5.86
N LEU A 70 0.91 12.84 -4.69
CA LEU A 70 1.41 11.48 -4.54
C LEU A 70 0.28 10.48 -4.81
N LYS A 71 0.50 9.57 -5.76
CA LYS A 71 -0.43 8.50 -6.12
C LYS A 71 0.10 7.14 -5.71
N ALA A 72 -0.82 6.26 -5.34
CA ALA A 72 -0.53 4.88 -5.01
C ALA A 72 -1.52 3.95 -5.71
N TYR A 73 -1.01 2.96 -6.44
CA TYR A 73 -1.81 1.92 -7.06
C TYR A 73 -1.41 0.57 -6.50
N LEU A 74 -2.39 -0.21 -6.04
CA LEU A 74 -2.18 -1.58 -5.64
C LEU A 74 -2.65 -2.51 -6.76
N ILE A 75 -1.79 -3.43 -7.15
CA ILE A 75 -2.02 -4.40 -8.21
C ILE A 75 -1.95 -5.78 -7.57
N SER A 76 -2.98 -6.59 -7.77
CA SER A 76 -2.97 -8.00 -7.38
C SER A 76 -2.53 -8.85 -8.57
N GLU A 77 -1.51 -9.67 -8.36
CA GLU A 77 -0.97 -10.54 -9.40
C GLU A 77 -1.62 -11.93 -9.35
N ASP A 78 -1.66 -12.59 -10.52
CA ASP A 78 -2.14 -13.95 -10.71
C ASP A 78 -3.47 -14.24 -9.99
N ILE A 79 -4.48 -13.39 -10.23
CA ILE A 79 -5.81 -13.57 -9.66
C ILE A 79 -6.50 -14.76 -10.30
N ASP A 80 -6.62 -15.84 -9.55
CA ASP A 80 -7.44 -17.01 -9.86
C ASP A 80 -8.85 -16.89 -9.28
N GLN A 81 -8.95 -16.37 -8.05
CA GLN A 81 -10.19 -16.10 -7.32
C GLN A 81 -10.26 -14.62 -6.87
N PRO A 82 -11.47 -14.04 -6.72
CA PRO A 82 -11.61 -12.69 -6.17
C PRO A 82 -10.91 -12.54 -4.82
N ARG A 83 -10.32 -11.37 -4.58
CA ARG A 83 -9.62 -11.05 -3.33
C ARG A 83 -10.20 -9.77 -2.75
N SER A 84 -10.96 -9.88 -1.67
CA SER A 84 -11.39 -8.72 -0.89
C SER A 84 -10.37 -8.42 0.19
N ILE A 85 -9.88 -7.18 0.22
CA ILE A 85 -8.94 -6.71 1.25
C ILE A 85 -9.42 -5.43 1.91
N GLU A 86 -9.10 -5.30 3.18
CA GLU A 86 -8.97 -4.02 3.88
C GLU A 86 -7.51 -3.64 3.86
N TYR A 87 -7.20 -2.39 3.54
CA TYR A 87 -5.84 -1.88 3.60
C TYR A 87 -5.73 -0.67 4.53
N MET A 88 -4.51 -0.48 5.03
CA MET A 88 -4.09 0.76 5.68
C MET A 88 -2.73 1.17 5.13
N LEU A 89 -2.67 2.34 4.49
CA LEU A 89 -1.43 2.97 4.02
C LEU A 89 -1.11 4.14 4.95
N SER A 90 0.11 4.20 5.47
CA SER A 90 0.53 5.22 6.41
C SER A 90 1.86 5.83 6.03
N ILE A 91 1.98 7.15 6.17
CA ILE A 91 3.28 7.81 6.28
C ILE A 91 3.71 7.68 7.74
N VAL A 92 4.93 7.19 7.96
CA VAL A 92 5.45 6.91 9.29
C VAL A 92 6.81 7.58 9.47
N ASP A 93 7.14 7.93 10.71
CA ASP A 93 8.52 8.19 11.11
C ASP A 93 9.03 7.02 11.97
N GLU A 94 10.22 7.14 12.55
CA GLU A 94 10.80 6.10 13.40
C GLU A 94 9.95 5.77 14.65
N LYS A 95 9.14 6.72 15.13
CA LYS A 95 8.49 6.67 16.45
C LYS A 95 6.95 6.72 16.39
N ARG A 96 6.35 7.19 15.30
CA ARG A 96 4.91 7.44 15.18
C ARG A 96 4.40 7.36 13.74
N VAL A 97 3.09 7.20 13.63
CA VAL A 97 2.36 7.39 12.37
C VAL A 97 2.10 8.88 12.19
N LEU A 98 2.49 9.42 11.03
CA LEU A 98 2.31 10.83 10.69
C LEU A 98 0.94 11.07 10.04
N ARG A 99 0.58 10.22 9.07
CA ARG A 99 -0.74 10.21 8.41
C ARG A 99 -1.10 8.77 8.04
N SER A 100 -2.38 8.45 8.03
CA SER A 100 -2.87 7.13 7.64
C SER A 100 -4.18 7.21 6.87
N TRP A 101 -4.33 6.32 5.90
CA TRP A 101 -5.54 6.13 5.11
C TRP A 101 -5.89 4.66 5.10
N SER A 102 -7.17 4.36 5.29
CA SER A 102 -7.67 2.99 5.22
C SER A 102 -8.93 2.94 4.38
N SER A 103 -9.11 1.81 3.70
CA SER A 103 -10.28 1.55 2.86
C SER A 103 -10.35 0.07 2.53
N LYS A 104 -11.38 -0.32 1.78
CA LYS A 104 -11.60 -1.69 1.32
C LYS A 104 -11.60 -1.73 -0.19
N LYS A 105 -10.93 -2.73 -0.77
CA LYS A 105 -10.89 -2.94 -2.23
C LYS A 105 -11.14 -4.41 -2.54
N ASN A 106 -11.87 -4.64 -3.61
CA ASN A 106 -12.15 -5.96 -4.14
C ASN A 106 -11.44 -6.10 -5.49
N PHE A 107 -10.59 -7.10 -5.59
CA PHE A 107 -9.79 -7.39 -6.78
C PHE A 107 -10.37 -8.61 -7.49
N THR A 108 -10.53 -8.49 -8.81
CA THR A 108 -11.02 -9.57 -9.68
C THR A 108 -10.13 -9.67 -10.91
N LYS A 109 -10.28 -10.75 -11.70
CA LYS A 109 -9.54 -10.92 -12.95
C LYS A 109 -9.69 -9.73 -13.92
N THR A 110 -10.85 -9.09 -13.94
CA THR A 110 -11.14 -7.92 -14.79
C THR A 110 -10.79 -6.59 -14.14
N ARG A 111 -10.59 -6.56 -12.81
CA ARG A 111 -10.22 -5.37 -12.03
C ARG A 111 -9.15 -5.76 -11.02
N TYR A 112 -7.94 -5.97 -11.53
CA TYR A 112 -6.80 -6.45 -10.73
C TYR A 112 -5.91 -5.30 -10.21
N SER A 113 -6.19 -4.06 -10.59
CA SER A 113 -5.49 -2.85 -10.14
C SER A 113 -6.49 -1.84 -9.56
N SER A 114 -6.10 -1.16 -8.48
CA SER A 114 -6.90 -0.12 -7.85
C SER A 114 -6.04 0.99 -7.25
N GLU A 115 -6.47 2.24 -7.48
CA GLU A 115 -5.91 3.40 -6.80
C GLU A 115 -6.28 3.39 -5.32
N LEU A 116 -5.30 3.64 -4.46
CA LEU A 116 -5.49 3.77 -3.02
C LEU A 116 -5.85 5.21 -2.69
N ASP A 117 -6.67 5.39 -1.65
CA ASP A 117 -7.28 6.65 -1.22
C ASP A 117 -6.28 7.64 -0.54
N ILE A 118 -5.03 7.67 -1.02
CA ILE A 118 -4.02 8.72 -0.77
C ILE A 118 -4.17 9.90 -1.74
N ASP A 119 -4.85 9.70 -2.88
CA ASP A 119 -5.00 10.69 -3.94
C ASP A 119 -5.50 12.04 -3.39
N ARG A 120 -4.80 13.11 -3.80
CA ARG A 120 -5.04 14.52 -3.41
C ARG A 120 -4.86 14.88 -1.94
N LYS A 121 -4.27 13.99 -1.12
CA LYS A 121 -4.04 14.27 0.31
C LYS A 121 -2.60 14.61 0.64
N VAL A 122 -1.68 14.41 -0.30
CA VAL A 122 -0.26 14.71 -0.16
C VAL A 122 0.22 15.31 -1.48
N GLU A 123 0.52 16.61 -1.45
CA GLU A 123 1.17 17.28 -2.56
C GLU A 123 2.65 16.90 -2.57
N ILE A 124 3.21 16.67 -3.75
CA ILE A 124 4.64 16.36 -3.87
C ILE A 124 5.47 17.57 -3.45
N ASN A 125 5.01 18.78 -3.74
CA ASN A 125 5.71 19.99 -3.32
C ASN A 125 5.87 20.07 -1.79
N ASP A 126 4.88 19.60 -1.01
CA ASP A 126 5.01 19.51 0.46
C ASP A 126 6.13 18.56 0.89
N LEU A 127 6.37 17.50 0.12
CA LEU A 127 7.45 16.53 0.37
C LEU A 127 8.82 17.10 -0.01
N LEU A 128 8.91 17.97 -1.01
CA LEU A 128 10.19 18.50 -1.52
C LEU A 128 10.72 19.72 -0.74
N THR A 129 10.04 20.14 0.32
CA THR A 129 10.52 21.22 1.21
C THR A 129 11.64 20.73 2.14
N GLU A 130 12.63 21.59 2.45
CA GLU A 130 13.78 21.23 3.28
C GLU A 130 13.38 20.68 4.67
N ASP A 131 12.29 21.20 5.24
CA ASP A 131 11.78 20.81 6.57
C ASP A 131 10.45 20.05 6.50
N SER A 132 10.21 19.29 5.43
CA SER A 132 8.95 18.55 5.29
C SER A 132 8.70 17.64 6.50
N PRO A 133 7.59 17.82 7.25
CA PRO A 133 7.30 17.01 8.43
C PRO A 133 6.92 15.57 8.09
N LEU A 134 6.82 15.25 6.80
CA LEU A 134 6.50 13.93 6.25
C LEU A 134 7.75 13.13 5.87
N LEU A 135 8.92 13.75 5.86
CA LEU A 135 10.20 13.11 5.58
C LEU A 135 10.99 12.86 6.86
N VAL A 136 11.74 11.76 6.88
CA VAL A 136 12.74 11.47 7.91
C VAL A 136 14.07 11.30 7.21
N ASN A 137 15.08 12.08 7.60
CA ASN A 137 16.39 12.10 6.95
C ASN A 137 16.30 12.30 5.41
N GLY A 138 15.30 13.07 4.95
CA GLY A 138 15.06 13.30 3.52
C GLY A 138 14.40 12.13 2.78
N GLU A 139 13.95 11.08 3.48
CA GLU A 139 13.23 9.95 2.88
C GLU A 139 11.77 9.91 3.31
N LEU A 140 10.90 9.50 2.38
CA LEU A 140 9.50 9.23 2.68
C LEU A 140 9.37 7.76 3.08
N HIS A 141 9.00 7.51 4.33
CA HIS A 141 8.72 6.16 4.81
C HIS A 141 7.23 5.87 4.81
N LEU A 142 6.86 4.81 4.12
CA LEU A 142 5.50 4.31 4.02
C LEU A 142 5.39 2.94 4.68
N GLN A 143 4.28 2.73 5.38
CA GLN A 143 3.88 1.43 5.89
C GLN A 143 2.51 1.07 5.31
N ILE A 144 2.44 -0.06 4.60
CA ILE A 144 1.20 -0.61 4.09
C ILE A 144 0.84 -1.88 4.84
N THR A 145 -0.42 -2.00 5.25
CA THR A 145 -1.00 -3.20 5.82
C THR A 145 -2.12 -3.69 4.90
N LEU A 146 -2.10 -4.95 4.51
CA LEU A 146 -3.13 -5.58 3.67
C LEU A 146 -3.75 -6.76 4.42
N ARG A 147 -5.03 -6.64 4.77
CA ARG A 147 -5.77 -7.67 5.50
C ARG A 147 -6.83 -8.28 4.59
N PRO A 148 -6.81 -9.60 4.33
CA PRO A 148 -7.93 -10.31 3.72
C PRO A 148 -9.20 -10.18 4.57
N ILE A 149 -10.36 -9.90 3.94
CA ILE A 149 -11.65 -9.68 4.65
C ILE A 149 -12.80 -10.59 4.20
N ASP A 150 -12.50 -11.67 3.48
CA ASP A 150 -13.46 -12.74 3.14
C ASP A 150 -13.42 -13.90 4.16
#